data_AF-A0A2K8SE11-F1
#
_entry.id   AF-A0A2K8SE11-F1
#
_cell.length_a   1.000
_cell.length_b   1.000
_cell.length_c   1.000
_cell.angle_alpha   90.00
_cell.angle_beta   90.00
_cell.angle_gamma   90.00
#
_symmetry.space_group_name_H-M   'P 1'
#
loop_
_entity.id
_entity.type
_entity.pdbx_description
1 polymer ?
#
loop_
_entity_poly.entity_id
_entity_poly.type
_entity_poly.pdbx_seq_one_letter_code
_entity_poly.pdbx_strand_id
1 'polypeptide(L)'
;MEAKKIYQDSIFLLANLIKNEQLRVELLNNSEFKKQTIELINDLLVLEINENCTFKDQKWSPVFGKALVNITKEKLKFIKPEDKKADDVLSDITYIQTYLFNNLQISRDSLTDQNFELTEDLVKENSKITDEMKEKYLKVSEKPEPEVVDKSKEQPNTNTNQQSGFQGFAGVAGAGGNAGQGNPFMGSGLNTIPPTPLQDMRFYPYSTKPKYTKWLKLTLGIVLGLSVVFFILISIVFQLVSSFKITNDLNGLSGFDKEFAQAWSAYLEKRKSTQYSWYLSNSLGIQSGPFSIVILVILGLMMGWIIFTIVQPPKTYRQQFTIPGINLVVPAMFLIMMIFTCSRAIGYIFGANVPFSSLSGFLAVVTNNKSMTTESFNNWINANKSGLDQLVTAMNNHFDMTMAKILIWFFFISVLMAGITIIIILFLNPRLDREKIAKANDEYQMMISELMQGRSYEIDPNLYEPQEEIDAFLKSLEDRQNKNKDKDDEKK
;
A
#
# COMPACT_ATOMS: atom_id res chain seq x y z
N MET A 1 -28.76 25.16 -0.96
CA MET A 1 -29.48 25.67 -2.15
C MET A 1 -29.07 24.94 -3.41
N GLU A 2 -27.78 24.64 -3.58
CA GLU A 2 -27.21 23.96 -4.75
C GLU A 2 -27.74 22.52 -4.98
N ALA A 3 -27.78 21.67 -3.95
CA ALA A 3 -28.28 20.30 -4.06
C ALA A 3 -29.75 20.18 -4.52
N LYS A 4 -30.61 21.15 -4.18
CA LYS A 4 -32.01 21.18 -4.63
C LYS A 4 -32.13 21.53 -6.11
N LYS A 5 -31.26 22.41 -6.61
CA LYS A 5 -31.20 22.78 -8.03
C LYS A 5 -30.68 21.61 -8.87
N ILE A 6 -29.60 20.97 -8.41
CA ILE A 6 -29.05 19.76 -9.05
C ILE A 6 -30.11 18.65 -9.09
N TYR A 7 -30.85 18.44 -8.00
CA TYR A 7 -31.96 17.48 -7.95
C TYR A 7 -33.06 17.80 -8.97
N GLN A 8 -33.45 19.07 -9.11
CA GLN A 8 -34.44 19.51 -10.10
C GLN A 8 -33.92 19.28 -11.53
N ASP A 9 -32.66 19.61 -11.81
CA ASP A 9 -32.06 19.44 -13.14
C ASP A 9 -31.97 17.95 -13.52
N SER A 10 -31.62 17.05 -12.58
CA SER A 10 -31.65 15.60 -12.78
C SER A 10 -33.06 15.08 -13.12
N ILE A 11 -34.08 15.61 -12.44
CA ILE A 11 -35.48 15.22 -12.67
C ILE A 11 -35.94 15.62 -14.06
N PHE A 12 -35.72 16.87 -14.47
CA PHE A 12 -36.16 17.35 -15.78
C PHE A 12 -35.42 16.65 -16.92
N LEU A 13 -34.14 16.35 -16.74
CA LEU A 13 -33.38 15.55 -17.68
C LEU A 13 -33.98 14.14 -17.84
N LEU A 14 -34.25 13.42 -16.74
CA LEU A 14 -34.90 12.09 -16.79
C LEU A 14 -36.30 12.15 -17.42
N ALA A 15 -37.06 13.21 -17.16
CA ALA A 15 -38.36 13.41 -17.77
C ALA A 15 -38.26 13.64 -19.29
N ASN A 16 -37.29 14.44 -19.74
CA ASN A 16 -37.04 14.66 -21.17
C ASN A 16 -36.53 13.39 -21.88
N LEU A 17 -35.73 12.57 -21.19
CA LEU A 17 -35.30 11.26 -21.69
C LEU A 17 -36.47 10.33 -21.98
N ILE A 18 -37.44 10.28 -21.06
CA ILE A 18 -38.62 9.42 -21.19
C ILE A 18 -39.66 10.05 -22.13
N LYS A 19 -39.74 11.38 -22.23
CA LYS A 19 -40.68 12.06 -23.15
C LYS A 19 -40.30 11.85 -24.62
N ASN A 20 -39.01 11.82 -24.95
CA ASN A 20 -38.54 11.66 -26.32
C ASN A 20 -38.65 10.19 -26.80
N GLU A 21 -39.41 9.95 -27.87
CA GLU A 21 -39.65 8.60 -28.43
C GLU A 21 -38.36 7.91 -28.90
N GLN A 22 -37.46 8.67 -29.53
CA GLN A 22 -36.18 8.15 -30.03
C GLN A 22 -35.29 7.68 -28.87
N LEU A 23 -35.18 8.50 -27.82
CA LEU A 23 -34.40 8.17 -26.62
C LEU A 23 -34.97 6.95 -25.88
N ARG A 24 -36.29 6.81 -25.82
CA ARG A 24 -36.93 5.63 -25.24
C ARG A 24 -36.60 4.34 -25.97
N VAL A 25 -36.56 4.38 -27.30
CA VAL A 25 -36.18 3.20 -28.11
C VAL A 25 -34.69 2.90 -27.95
N GLU A 26 -33.84 3.94 -27.88
CA GLU A 26 -32.40 3.78 -27.63
C GLU A 26 -32.10 3.24 -26.23
N LEU A 27 -32.88 3.56 -25.20
CA LEU A 27 -32.75 2.96 -23.85
C LEU A 27 -32.93 1.44 -23.83
N LEU A 28 -33.64 0.89 -24.82
CA LEU A 28 -33.85 -0.56 -24.95
C LEU A 28 -32.64 -1.25 -25.60
N ASN A 29 -31.99 -0.60 -26.57
CA ASN A 29 -30.96 -1.21 -27.40
C ASN A 29 -29.53 -0.86 -26.96
N ASN A 30 -29.32 0.33 -26.39
CA ASN A 30 -28.00 0.83 -26.01
C ASN A 30 -27.74 0.57 -24.51
N SER A 31 -26.93 -0.48 -24.25
CA SER A 31 -26.54 -0.91 -22.90
C SER A 31 -25.79 0.18 -22.12
N GLU A 32 -24.99 1.00 -22.80
CA GLU A 32 -24.21 2.07 -22.18
C GLU A 32 -25.11 3.22 -21.73
N PHE A 33 -26.00 3.66 -22.62
CA PHE A 33 -26.98 4.70 -22.31
C PHE A 33 -27.94 4.30 -21.19
N LYS A 34 -28.37 3.03 -21.20
CA LYS A 34 -29.16 2.43 -20.11
C LYS A 34 -28.42 2.45 -18.78
N LYS A 35 -27.12 2.11 -18.76
CA LYS A 35 -26.29 2.14 -17.55
C LYS A 35 -26.17 3.55 -16.97
N GLN A 36 -25.92 4.55 -17.82
CA GLN A 36 -25.85 5.96 -17.41
C GLN A 36 -27.19 6.47 -16.84
N THR A 37 -28.31 6.03 -17.43
CA THR A 37 -29.65 6.38 -16.94
C THR A 37 -29.95 5.74 -15.59
N ILE A 38 -29.46 4.51 -15.34
CA ILE A 38 -29.55 3.86 -14.02
C ILE A 38 -28.72 4.62 -12.99
N GLU A 39 -27.50 5.05 -13.34
CA GLU A 39 -26.64 5.85 -12.48
C GLU A 39 -27.30 7.17 -12.09
N LEU A 40 -27.93 7.87 -13.04
CA LEU A 40 -28.68 9.10 -12.76
C LEU A 40 -29.88 8.88 -11.81
N ILE A 41 -30.57 7.74 -11.88
CA ILE A 41 -31.64 7.38 -10.93
C ILE A 41 -31.06 7.05 -9.54
N ASN A 42 -29.90 6.41 -9.49
CA ASN A 42 -29.20 6.17 -8.22
C ASN A 42 -28.71 7.47 -7.58
N ASP A 43 -28.38 8.48 -8.38
CA ASP A 43 -27.99 9.81 -7.90
C ASP A 43 -29.18 10.57 -7.31
N LEU A 44 -30.37 10.43 -7.90
CA LEU A 44 -31.61 10.91 -7.26
C LEU A 44 -31.82 10.26 -5.89
N LEU A 45 -31.57 8.95 -5.74
CA LEU A 45 -31.67 8.26 -4.45
C LEU A 45 -30.70 8.82 -3.41
N VAL A 46 -29.48 9.19 -3.81
CA VAL A 46 -28.49 9.82 -2.94
C VAL A 46 -28.99 11.17 -2.45
N LEU A 47 -29.45 12.02 -3.36
CA LEU A 47 -29.93 13.37 -3.04
C LEU A 47 -31.20 13.33 -2.15
N GLU A 48 -32.08 12.35 -2.34
CA GLU A 48 -33.29 12.16 -1.54
C GLU A 48 -33.02 11.65 -0.11
N ILE A 49 -31.93 10.89 0.09
CA ILE A 49 -31.61 10.26 1.38
C ILE A 49 -30.60 11.10 2.19
N ASN A 50 -29.54 11.60 1.55
CA ASN A 50 -28.47 12.33 2.22
C ASN A 50 -28.82 13.80 2.43
N GLU A 51 -29.45 14.44 1.43
CA GLU A 51 -29.72 15.88 1.42
C GLU A 51 -31.22 16.21 1.67
N ASN A 52 -32.06 15.19 1.92
CA ASN A 52 -33.51 15.30 2.10
C ASN A 52 -34.22 16.10 0.99
N CYS A 53 -33.73 15.98 -0.25
CA CYS A 53 -34.34 16.65 -1.40
C CYS A 53 -35.71 16.03 -1.74
N THR A 54 -36.67 16.89 -2.03
CA THR A 54 -37.99 16.55 -2.59
C THR A 54 -38.36 17.60 -3.62
N PHE A 55 -39.17 17.22 -4.62
CA PHE A 55 -39.69 18.13 -5.62
C PHE A 55 -41.21 17.97 -5.69
N LYS A 56 -41.94 19.08 -5.47
CA LYS A 56 -43.40 19.08 -5.25
C LYS A 56 -43.83 18.07 -4.15
N ASP A 57 -43.11 18.06 -3.03
CA ASP A 57 -43.33 17.17 -1.86
C ASP A 57 -43.27 15.66 -2.16
N GLN A 58 -42.66 15.28 -3.28
CA GLN A 58 -42.59 13.90 -3.74
C GLN A 58 -41.14 13.46 -4.01
N LYS A 59 -40.89 12.16 -3.81
CA LYS A 59 -39.63 11.49 -4.19
C LYS A 59 -39.77 10.90 -5.58
N TRP A 60 -38.89 11.28 -6.48
CA TRP A 60 -38.98 10.96 -7.91
C TRP A 60 -38.14 9.75 -8.31
N SER A 61 -37.13 9.38 -7.51
CA SER A 61 -36.32 8.19 -7.79
C SER A 61 -37.13 6.89 -7.96
N PRO A 62 -38.19 6.60 -7.16
CA PRO A 62 -38.96 5.36 -7.34
C PRO A 62 -39.89 5.43 -8.55
N VAL A 63 -40.31 6.64 -8.96
CA VAL A 63 -41.18 6.88 -10.12
C VAL A 63 -40.41 6.62 -11.40
N PHE A 64 -39.21 7.20 -11.53
CA PHE A 64 -38.32 6.97 -12.67
C PHE A 64 -37.75 5.55 -12.71
N GLY A 65 -37.44 4.95 -11.56
CA GLY A 65 -37.01 3.55 -11.49
C GLY A 65 -38.07 2.57 -12.04
N LYS A 66 -39.34 2.78 -11.70
CA LYS A 66 -40.46 1.98 -12.26
C LYS A 66 -40.65 2.22 -13.75
N ALA A 67 -40.53 3.48 -14.20
CA ALA A 67 -40.64 3.82 -15.62
C ALA A 67 -39.53 3.17 -16.45
N LEU A 68 -38.28 3.18 -15.96
CA LEU A 68 -37.17 2.53 -16.66
C LEU A 68 -37.35 1.01 -16.75
N VAL A 69 -37.80 0.36 -15.67
CA VAL A 69 -38.12 -1.09 -15.68
C VAL A 69 -39.22 -1.42 -16.69
N ASN A 70 -40.24 -0.56 -16.84
CA ASN A 70 -41.29 -0.74 -17.84
C ASN A 70 -40.79 -0.58 -19.29
N ILE A 71 -39.91 0.40 -19.52
CA ILE A 71 -39.27 0.67 -20.82
C ILE A 71 -38.37 -0.51 -21.22
N THR A 72 -37.50 -0.97 -20.32
CA THR A 72 -36.50 -2.00 -20.62
C THR A 72 -37.00 -3.43 -20.45
N LYS A 73 -38.18 -3.64 -19.82
CA LYS A 73 -38.77 -4.95 -19.49
C LYS A 73 -37.81 -5.91 -18.74
N GLU A 74 -36.89 -5.36 -17.97
CA GLU A 74 -35.87 -6.11 -17.22
C GLU A 74 -35.91 -5.79 -15.72
N LYS A 75 -35.56 -6.76 -14.87
CA LYS A 75 -35.43 -6.55 -13.43
C LYS A 75 -34.12 -5.80 -13.13
N LEU A 76 -34.23 -4.49 -12.85
CA LEU A 76 -33.09 -3.64 -12.49
C LEU A 76 -33.01 -3.46 -10.97
N LYS A 77 -31.79 -3.49 -10.42
CA LYS A 77 -31.52 -3.20 -9.00
C LYS A 77 -30.88 -1.82 -8.88
N PHE A 78 -31.57 -0.91 -8.21
CA PHE A 78 -31.07 0.42 -7.88
C PHE A 78 -30.31 0.36 -6.55
N ILE A 79 -29.11 0.93 -6.51
CA ILE A 79 -28.21 0.87 -5.37
C ILE A 79 -27.80 2.30 -5.06
N LYS A 80 -27.91 2.69 -3.78
CA LYS A 80 -27.36 3.95 -3.29
C LYS A 80 -25.81 3.85 -3.31
N PRO A 81 -25.10 4.64 -4.12
CA PRO A 81 -23.65 4.75 -4.04
C PRO A 81 -23.24 5.34 -2.68
N GLU A 82 -22.22 4.77 -2.05
CA GLU A 82 -21.66 5.31 -0.80
C GLU A 82 -20.73 6.51 -1.12
N ASP A 83 -20.79 7.57 -0.32
CA ASP A 83 -19.92 8.76 -0.35
C ASP A 83 -19.94 9.69 -1.59
N LYS A 84 -20.96 9.60 -2.46
CA LYS A 84 -21.09 10.49 -3.62
C LYS A 84 -21.55 11.90 -3.23
N LYS A 85 -20.82 12.95 -3.66
CA LYS A 85 -21.13 14.36 -3.36
C LYS A 85 -22.03 14.98 -4.43
N ALA A 86 -22.67 16.11 -4.10
CA ALA A 86 -23.54 16.83 -5.03
C ALA A 86 -22.82 17.27 -6.32
N ASP A 87 -21.54 17.65 -6.23
CA ASP A 87 -20.71 18.04 -7.38
C ASP A 87 -20.48 16.86 -8.34
N ASP A 88 -20.34 15.64 -7.81
CA ASP A 88 -20.20 14.43 -8.62
C ASP A 88 -21.49 14.15 -9.39
N VAL A 89 -22.65 14.36 -8.75
CA VAL A 89 -23.96 14.24 -9.43
C VAL A 89 -24.12 15.26 -10.56
N LEU A 90 -23.65 16.50 -10.37
CA LEU A 90 -23.67 17.50 -11.43
C LEU A 90 -22.77 17.12 -12.62
N SER A 91 -21.61 16.51 -12.34
CA SER A 91 -20.74 15.94 -13.38
C SER A 91 -21.47 14.87 -14.20
N ASP A 92 -22.25 14.01 -13.56
CA ASP A 92 -22.98 12.95 -14.25
C ASP A 92 -24.14 13.47 -15.11
N ILE A 93 -24.86 14.50 -14.65
CA ILE A 93 -25.86 15.22 -15.45
C ILE A 93 -25.23 15.81 -16.72
N THR A 94 -24.07 16.45 -16.56
CA THR A 94 -23.36 17.09 -17.68
C THR A 94 -22.83 16.03 -18.66
N TYR A 95 -22.35 14.90 -18.13
CA TYR A 95 -21.85 13.78 -18.91
C TYR A 95 -22.95 13.16 -19.78
N ILE A 96 -24.11 12.81 -19.21
CA ILE A 96 -25.20 12.19 -19.97
C ILE A 96 -25.79 13.18 -21.00
N GLN A 97 -25.92 14.48 -20.69
CA GLN A 97 -26.33 15.49 -21.67
C GLN A 97 -25.36 15.58 -22.86
N THR A 98 -24.06 15.50 -22.57
CA THR A 98 -23.01 15.51 -23.60
C THR A 98 -23.00 14.23 -24.40
N TYR A 99 -23.24 13.08 -23.76
CA TYR A 99 -23.39 11.79 -24.42
C TYR A 99 -24.55 11.82 -25.43
N LEU A 100 -25.72 12.30 -25.02
CA LEU A 100 -26.91 12.39 -25.85
C LEU A 100 -26.75 13.34 -27.04
N PHE A 101 -26.08 14.47 -26.81
CA PHE A 101 -25.76 15.44 -27.86
C PHE A 101 -24.80 14.83 -28.90
N ASN A 102 -23.72 14.18 -28.46
CA ASN A 102 -22.70 13.66 -29.37
C ASN A 102 -23.14 12.38 -30.11
N ASN A 103 -23.84 11.47 -29.42
CA ASN A 103 -24.20 10.15 -29.96
C ASN A 103 -25.53 10.11 -30.68
N LEU A 104 -26.52 10.81 -30.14
CA LEU A 104 -27.89 10.75 -30.63
C LEU A 104 -28.30 12.05 -31.32
N GLN A 105 -27.39 13.04 -31.41
CA GLN A 105 -27.59 14.33 -32.08
C GLN A 105 -28.79 15.12 -31.53
N ILE A 106 -29.05 14.97 -30.23
CA ILE A 106 -30.19 15.62 -29.57
C ILE A 106 -29.72 16.93 -28.94
N SER A 107 -30.39 18.03 -29.27
CA SER A 107 -30.02 19.36 -28.80
C SER A 107 -30.09 19.46 -27.28
N ARG A 108 -29.11 20.16 -26.67
CA ARG A 108 -29.07 20.40 -25.21
C ARG A 108 -30.31 21.14 -24.70
N ASP A 109 -30.89 22.00 -25.54
CA ASP A 109 -32.13 22.73 -25.23
C ASP A 109 -33.32 21.77 -25.04
N SER A 110 -33.38 20.68 -25.81
CA SER A 110 -34.44 19.67 -25.65
C SER A 110 -34.26 18.78 -24.42
N LEU A 111 -33.02 18.64 -23.92
CA LEU A 111 -32.68 17.85 -22.74
C LEU A 111 -32.87 18.63 -21.43
N THR A 112 -32.84 19.96 -21.51
CA THR A 112 -32.98 20.88 -20.38
C THR A 112 -34.32 21.60 -20.35
N ASP A 113 -35.26 21.22 -21.24
CA ASP A 113 -36.60 21.82 -21.29
C ASP A 113 -37.34 21.62 -19.95
N GLN A 114 -37.74 22.74 -19.33
CA GLN A 114 -38.54 22.77 -18.10
C GLN A 114 -39.97 23.30 -18.36
N ASN A 115 -40.36 23.54 -19.61
CA ASN A 115 -41.61 24.21 -19.97
C ASN A 115 -42.85 23.31 -19.93
N PHE A 116 -42.79 22.15 -19.27
CA PHE A 116 -43.93 21.24 -19.12
C PHE A 116 -44.16 20.90 -17.65
N GLU A 117 -45.43 20.62 -17.32
CA GLU A 117 -45.77 20.23 -15.97
C GLU A 117 -45.35 18.77 -15.72
N LEU A 118 -44.35 18.58 -14.86
CA LEU A 118 -43.96 17.27 -14.39
C LEU A 118 -45.02 16.71 -13.42
N THR A 119 -45.65 15.60 -13.82
CA THR A 119 -46.60 14.80 -13.04
C THR A 119 -46.22 13.31 -13.11
N GLU A 120 -46.60 12.51 -12.11
CA GLU A 120 -46.35 11.05 -12.15
C GLU A 120 -47.00 10.39 -13.37
N ASP A 121 -48.18 10.86 -13.76
CA ASP A 121 -48.96 10.28 -14.85
C ASP A 121 -48.27 10.49 -16.20
N LEU A 122 -47.65 11.66 -16.42
CA LEU A 122 -46.82 11.92 -17.59
C LEU A 122 -45.64 10.93 -17.69
N VAL A 123 -45.00 10.60 -16.57
CA VAL A 123 -43.88 9.64 -16.56
C VAL A 123 -44.39 8.22 -16.79
N LYS A 124 -45.55 7.85 -16.24
CA LYS A 124 -46.18 6.53 -16.43
C LYS A 124 -46.65 6.32 -17.87
N GLU A 125 -47.31 7.31 -18.47
CA GLU A 125 -47.80 7.23 -19.85
C GLU A 125 -46.65 7.11 -20.85
N ASN A 126 -45.60 7.91 -20.66
CA ASN A 126 -44.42 7.86 -21.51
C ASN A 126 -43.51 6.64 -21.23
N SER A 127 -43.73 5.86 -20.17
CA SER A 127 -42.98 4.61 -19.91
C SER A 127 -43.39 3.42 -20.79
N LYS A 128 -44.37 3.58 -21.69
CA LYS A 128 -44.82 2.54 -22.63
C LYS A 128 -44.15 2.69 -23.99
N ILE A 129 -43.56 1.61 -24.51
CA ILE A 129 -43.05 1.53 -25.88
C ILE A 129 -44.06 0.73 -26.73
N THR A 130 -44.64 1.35 -27.77
CA THR A 130 -45.47 0.66 -28.77
C THR A 130 -44.60 0.01 -29.85
N ASP A 131 -45.11 -1.02 -30.52
CA ASP A 131 -44.34 -1.71 -31.56
C ASP A 131 -44.10 -0.84 -32.81
N GLU A 132 -44.99 0.12 -33.10
CA GLU A 132 -44.81 1.14 -34.14
C GLU A 132 -43.60 2.07 -33.91
N MET A 133 -43.30 2.41 -32.65
CA MET A 133 -42.14 3.25 -32.30
C MET A 133 -40.82 2.51 -32.55
N LYS A 134 -40.78 1.20 -32.32
CA LYS A 134 -39.58 0.38 -32.57
C LYS A 134 -39.27 0.35 -34.06
N GLU A 135 -40.27 0.12 -34.90
CA GLU A 135 -40.08 0.06 -36.36
C GLU A 135 -39.61 1.38 -36.97
N LYS A 136 -40.10 2.52 -36.45
CA LYS A 136 -39.75 3.87 -36.93
C LYS A 136 -38.28 4.26 -36.70
N TYR A 137 -37.69 3.83 -35.58
CA TYR A 137 -36.34 4.25 -35.18
C TYR A 137 -35.27 3.16 -35.31
N LEU A 138 -35.63 1.91 -35.63
CA LEU A 138 -34.67 0.81 -35.85
C LEU A 138 -33.99 0.80 -37.23
N LYS A 139 -34.35 1.68 -38.20
CA LYS A 139 -33.92 1.56 -39.61
C LYS A 139 -33.17 2.74 -40.26
N VAL A 140 -32.74 3.78 -39.54
CA VAL A 140 -31.96 4.87 -40.16
C VAL A 140 -30.64 5.09 -39.42
N SER A 141 -29.59 4.42 -39.88
CA SER A 141 -28.19 4.82 -39.70
C SER A 141 -27.59 5.00 -41.08
N GLU A 142 -27.95 6.10 -41.75
CA GLU A 142 -27.19 6.60 -42.90
C GLU A 142 -25.87 7.18 -42.37
N LYS A 143 -24.77 6.49 -42.63
CA LYS A 143 -23.42 7.03 -42.51
C LYS A 143 -23.11 7.82 -43.79
N PRO A 144 -22.71 9.10 -43.73
CA PRO A 144 -22.17 9.78 -44.90
C PRO A 144 -20.80 9.18 -45.27
N GLU A 145 -20.61 8.90 -46.56
CA GLU A 145 -19.41 8.31 -47.16
C GLU A 145 -18.19 9.25 -47.03
N PRO A 146 -17.00 8.72 -46.69
CA PRO A 146 -15.75 9.47 -46.81
C PRO A 146 -15.23 9.45 -48.26
N GLU A 147 -14.84 10.64 -48.70
CA GLU A 147 -14.24 11.00 -49.98
C GLU A 147 -13.03 10.12 -50.34
N VAL A 148 -13.03 9.62 -51.59
CA VAL A 148 -12.03 8.70 -52.15
C VAL A 148 -10.71 9.46 -52.39
N VAL A 149 -9.64 9.05 -51.71
CA VAL A 149 -8.26 9.40 -52.09
C VAL A 149 -7.54 8.13 -52.57
N ASP A 150 -6.93 8.24 -53.74
CA ASP A 150 -6.46 7.18 -54.64
C ASP A 150 -5.64 6.03 -54.05
N LYS A 151 -6.02 4.80 -54.42
CA LYS A 151 -5.34 3.52 -54.14
C LYS A 151 -4.32 3.13 -55.23
N SER A 152 -3.24 3.88 -55.42
CA SER A 152 -2.24 3.47 -56.44
C SER A 152 -0.77 3.78 -56.17
N LYS A 153 -0.34 3.97 -54.91
CA LYS A 153 1.07 3.82 -54.55
C LYS A 153 1.26 3.16 -53.18
N GLU A 154 2.03 2.07 -53.23
CA GLU A 154 2.74 1.40 -52.13
C GLU A 154 1.94 0.41 -51.27
N GLN A 155 1.93 -0.83 -51.75
CA GLN A 155 1.75 -2.03 -50.96
C GLN A 155 3.02 -2.37 -50.14
N PRO A 156 2.86 -3.15 -49.05
CA PRO A 156 3.80 -3.23 -47.94
C PRO A 156 4.96 -4.19 -48.23
N ASN A 157 6.15 -3.87 -47.70
CA ASN A 157 7.26 -4.81 -47.68
C ASN A 157 7.36 -5.47 -46.30
N THR A 158 6.89 -6.72 -46.22
CA THR A 158 7.09 -7.63 -45.11
C THR A 158 8.42 -8.37 -45.25
N ASN A 159 9.10 -8.53 -44.11
CA ASN A 159 10.10 -9.54 -43.73
C ASN A 159 11.58 -9.24 -44.00
N THR A 160 12.31 -8.88 -42.94
CA THR A 160 13.36 -9.79 -42.40
C THR A 160 13.56 -9.56 -40.89
N ASN A 161 13.33 -10.61 -40.11
CA ASN A 161 13.89 -10.92 -38.78
C ASN A 161 14.62 -9.79 -38.01
N GLN A 162 13.92 -9.23 -37.02
CA GLN A 162 14.49 -9.03 -35.67
C GLN A 162 13.38 -9.23 -34.65
N GLN A 163 13.32 -10.47 -34.16
CA GLN A 163 12.57 -10.85 -32.99
C GLN A 163 13.40 -10.44 -31.77
N SER A 164 13.09 -9.31 -31.15
CA SER A 164 13.52 -9.01 -29.79
C SER A 164 12.30 -8.48 -29.01
N GLY A 165 11.91 -9.27 -28.01
CA GLY A 165 10.62 -9.17 -27.37
C GLY A 165 10.46 -7.91 -26.52
N PHE A 166 9.33 -7.24 -26.71
CA PHE A 166 8.70 -6.43 -25.67
C PHE A 166 7.27 -6.94 -25.46
N GLN A 167 7.17 -8.14 -24.92
CA GLN A 167 5.93 -8.76 -24.47
C GLN A 167 6.14 -9.09 -22.99
N GLY A 168 5.80 -8.14 -22.12
CA GLY A 168 6.01 -8.31 -20.68
C GLY A 168 6.15 -7.02 -19.87
N PHE A 169 5.24 -6.05 -20.04
CA PHE A 169 5.03 -5.02 -19.02
C PHE A 169 3.54 -4.75 -18.78
N ALA A 170 2.81 -5.84 -18.58
CA ALA A 170 1.45 -5.84 -18.00
C ALA A 170 1.51 -6.70 -16.73
N GLY A 171 2.13 -6.17 -15.69
CA GLY A 171 2.29 -6.87 -14.43
C GLY A 171 3.16 -6.05 -13.48
N VAL A 172 2.58 -5.66 -12.35
CA VAL A 172 3.17 -4.83 -11.28
C VAL A 172 3.03 -3.32 -11.51
N ALA A 173 1.80 -2.86 -11.71
CA ALA A 173 1.36 -1.54 -11.25
C ALA A 173 0.68 -1.72 -9.88
N GLY A 174 1.50 -1.74 -8.83
CA GLY A 174 1.02 -1.66 -7.45
C GLY A 174 0.93 -0.19 -7.03
N ALA A 175 -0.27 0.21 -6.65
CA ALA A 175 -0.66 1.42 -5.92
C ALA A 175 -0.66 2.75 -6.71
N GLY A 176 -1.87 3.14 -7.14
CA GLY A 176 -2.27 4.54 -7.26
C GLY A 176 -2.88 4.93 -8.61
N GLY A 177 -4.21 4.93 -8.67
CA GLY A 177 -4.97 5.75 -9.62
C GLY A 177 -5.44 5.04 -10.90
N ASN A 178 -6.74 4.82 -10.97
CA ASN A 178 -7.50 4.48 -12.17
C ASN A 178 -7.10 5.40 -13.35
N ALA A 179 -6.36 4.85 -14.31
CA ALA A 179 -6.28 5.38 -15.66
C ALA A 179 -6.13 4.17 -16.58
N GLY A 180 -7.20 3.85 -17.31
CA GLY A 180 -7.17 2.76 -18.30
C GLY A 180 -8.24 1.70 -18.09
N GLN A 181 -9.51 2.09 -18.04
CA GLN A 181 -10.56 1.27 -18.63
C GLN A 181 -11.13 2.06 -19.80
N GLY A 182 -10.95 1.50 -20.99
CA GLY A 182 -11.13 2.18 -22.26
C GLY A 182 -12.54 2.70 -22.47
N ASN A 183 -12.62 3.96 -22.89
CA ASN A 183 -13.77 4.52 -23.54
C ASN A 183 -13.42 4.66 -25.04
N PRO A 184 -14.04 3.91 -25.96
CA PRO A 184 -13.71 3.91 -27.39
C PRO A 184 -14.24 5.16 -28.14
N PHE A 185 -14.74 6.17 -27.42
CA PHE A 185 -15.40 7.35 -27.99
C PHE A 185 -14.45 8.49 -28.40
N MET A 186 -13.13 8.31 -28.26
CA MET A 186 -12.12 9.33 -28.57
C MET A 186 -11.43 9.00 -29.88
N GLY A 187 -12.14 9.21 -30.99
CA GLY A 187 -11.63 9.02 -32.34
C GLY A 187 -10.55 10.05 -32.70
N SER A 188 -9.39 9.53 -33.15
CA SER A 188 -8.39 10.16 -34.03
C SER A 188 -7.60 11.40 -33.55
N GLY A 189 -8.15 12.27 -32.69
CA GLY A 189 -7.47 13.49 -32.20
C GLY A 189 -7.10 13.48 -30.73
N LEU A 190 -7.54 12.47 -29.97
CA LEU A 190 -7.46 12.45 -28.51
C LEU A 190 -6.84 11.18 -27.92
N ASN A 191 -6.26 10.34 -28.79
CA ASN A 191 -5.21 9.37 -28.45
C ASN A 191 -3.89 10.05 -28.02
N THR A 192 -3.88 11.38 -27.90
CA THR A 192 -2.71 12.21 -27.68
C THR A 192 -2.84 13.12 -26.46
N ILE A 193 -3.85 12.96 -25.58
CA ILE A 193 -3.79 13.65 -24.29
C ILE A 193 -2.57 13.08 -23.54
N PRO A 194 -1.55 13.90 -23.25
CA PRO A 194 -0.37 13.44 -22.53
C PRO A 194 -0.77 12.87 -21.17
N PRO A 195 -0.03 11.86 -20.67
CA PRO A 195 -0.25 11.38 -19.32
C PRO A 195 -0.15 12.54 -18.31
N THR A 196 -0.91 12.45 -17.23
CA THR A 196 -0.81 13.43 -16.14
C THR A 196 0.65 13.53 -15.66
N PRO A 197 1.11 14.69 -15.14
CA PRO A 197 2.51 14.86 -14.75
C PRO A 197 3.00 13.76 -13.81
N LEU A 198 2.18 13.34 -12.84
CA LEU A 198 2.55 12.25 -11.92
C LEU A 198 2.63 10.87 -12.57
N GLN A 199 2.04 10.65 -13.75
CA GLN A 199 2.16 9.41 -14.52
C GLN A 199 3.32 9.45 -15.54
N ASP A 200 3.77 10.64 -15.96
CA ASP A 200 4.91 10.77 -16.87
C ASP A 200 6.24 10.42 -16.16
N MET A 201 7.03 9.54 -16.78
CA MET A 201 8.37 9.16 -16.30
C MET A 201 9.35 10.32 -16.25
N ARG A 202 9.18 11.33 -17.12
CA ARG A 202 9.99 12.54 -17.18
C ARG A 202 9.70 13.48 -16.03
N PHE A 203 8.56 13.39 -15.37
CA PHE A 203 8.27 14.27 -14.25
C PHE A 203 8.93 13.74 -12.97
N TYR A 204 9.81 14.54 -12.39
CA TYR A 204 10.43 14.27 -11.10
C TYR A 204 9.85 15.19 -10.01
N PRO A 205 9.00 14.67 -9.09
CA PRO A 205 8.23 15.48 -8.15
C PRO A 205 8.99 15.88 -6.88
N TYR A 206 10.31 15.71 -6.84
CA TYR A 206 11.12 16.00 -5.65
C TYR A 206 12.09 17.15 -5.90
N SER A 207 12.42 17.88 -4.83
CA SER A 207 13.27 19.07 -4.92
C SER A 207 14.75 18.78 -5.15
N THR A 208 15.21 17.56 -4.83
CA THR A 208 16.64 17.20 -4.92
C THR A 208 16.83 15.81 -5.54
N LYS A 209 17.99 15.62 -6.21
CA LYS A 209 18.44 14.34 -6.78
C LYS A 209 19.72 13.85 -6.08
N PRO A 210 19.62 13.10 -4.97
CA PRO A 210 20.79 12.58 -4.28
C PRO A 210 21.59 11.58 -5.14
N LYS A 211 22.83 11.93 -5.48
CA LYS A 211 23.72 11.18 -6.40
C LYS A 211 24.08 9.77 -5.91
N TYR A 212 24.19 9.58 -4.59
CA TYR A 212 24.73 8.35 -3.99
C TYR A 212 23.67 7.38 -3.43
N THR A 213 22.40 7.55 -3.82
CA THR A 213 21.27 6.75 -3.30
C THR A 213 21.46 5.25 -3.48
N LYS A 214 22.05 4.81 -4.60
CA LYS A 214 22.36 3.39 -4.85
C LYS A 214 23.29 2.81 -3.78
N TRP A 215 24.35 3.54 -3.42
CA TRP A 215 25.31 3.10 -2.43
C TRP A 215 24.72 3.14 -1.02
N LEU A 216 23.90 4.15 -0.71
CA LEU A 216 23.17 4.22 0.56
C LEU A 216 22.23 3.03 0.75
N LYS A 217 21.47 2.63 -0.29
CA LYS A 217 20.61 1.44 -0.28
C LYS A 217 21.42 0.16 -0.04
N LEU A 218 22.56 0.02 -0.73
CA LEU A 218 23.46 -1.13 -0.57
C LEU A 218 24.02 -1.21 0.84
N THR A 219 24.55 -0.10 1.37
CA THR A 219 25.09 -0.02 2.73
C THR A 219 24.02 -0.35 3.76
N LEU A 220 22.81 0.20 3.63
CA LEU A 220 21.70 -0.12 4.51
C LEU A 220 21.36 -1.62 4.46
N GLY A 221 21.28 -2.20 3.27
CA GLY A 221 21.03 -3.63 3.09
C GLY A 221 22.09 -4.52 3.74
N ILE A 222 23.37 -4.19 3.57
CA ILE A 222 24.51 -4.93 4.15
C ILE A 222 24.46 -4.88 5.68
N VAL A 223 24.29 -3.69 6.25
CA VAL A 223 24.35 -3.52 7.71
C VAL A 223 23.10 -4.11 8.39
N LEU A 224 21.92 -4.00 7.79
CA LEU A 224 20.72 -4.71 8.24
C LEU A 224 20.91 -6.23 8.15
N GLY A 225 21.50 -6.73 7.06
CA GLY A 225 21.81 -8.14 6.88
C GLY A 225 22.74 -8.67 7.96
N LEU A 226 23.83 -7.95 8.26
CA LEU A 226 24.73 -8.29 9.36
C LEU A 226 24.02 -8.31 10.71
N SER A 227 23.17 -7.31 10.98
CA SER A 227 22.40 -7.24 12.24
C SER A 227 21.53 -8.48 12.45
N VAL A 228 20.85 -8.93 11.39
CA VAL A 228 19.99 -10.11 11.41
C VAL A 228 20.81 -11.39 11.57
N VAL A 229 21.91 -11.52 10.84
CA VAL A 229 22.80 -12.69 10.94
C VAL A 229 23.33 -12.82 12.36
N PHE A 230 23.83 -11.74 12.96
CA PHE A 230 24.31 -11.78 14.35
C PHE A 230 23.18 -12.07 15.35
N PHE A 231 21.99 -11.51 15.14
CA PHE A 231 20.83 -11.81 15.99
C PHE A 231 20.44 -13.30 15.94
N ILE A 232 20.45 -13.90 14.75
CA ILE A 232 20.18 -15.33 14.56
C ILE A 232 21.29 -16.17 15.22
N LEU A 233 22.56 -15.83 14.99
CA LEU A 233 23.69 -16.55 15.59
C LEU A 233 23.63 -16.52 17.12
N ILE A 234 23.37 -15.35 17.72
CA ILE A 234 23.19 -15.19 19.16
C ILE A 234 22.05 -16.11 19.66
N SER A 235 20.93 -16.11 18.95
CA SER A 235 19.76 -16.90 19.33
C SER A 235 20.00 -18.40 19.23
N ILE A 236 20.72 -18.87 18.20
CA ILE A 236 21.14 -20.26 18.03
C ILE A 236 22.09 -20.65 19.17
N VAL A 237 23.10 -19.83 19.47
CA VAL A 237 24.04 -20.10 20.56
C VAL A 237 23.31 -20.26 21.89
N PHE A 238 22.33 -19.41 22.19
CA PHE A 238 21.57 -19.52 23.44
C PHE A 238 20.70 -20.77 23.55
N GLN A 239 20.32 -21.39 22.44
CA GLN A 239 19.52 -22.62 22.43
C GLN A 239 20.40 -23.88 22.43
N LEU A 240 21.55 -23.85 21.74
CA LEU A 240 22.44 -25.00 21.61
C LEU A 240 23.31 -25.22 22.85
N VAL A 241 23.62 -24.16 23.59
CA VAL A 241 24.38 -24.27 24.84
C VAL A 241 23.56 -25.02 25.88
N SER A 242 24.16 -26.06 26.46
CA SER A 242 23.49 -26.91 27.46
C SER A 242 23.08 -26.10 28.69
N SER A 243 21.87 -26.35 29.19
CA SER A 243 21.37 -25.66 30.37
C SER A 243 22.22 -26.01 31.60
N PHE A 244 22.55 -25.01 32.40
CA PHE A 244 23.11 -25.19 33.73
C PHE A 244 22.01 -25.68 34.68
N LYS A 245 22.28 -26.75 35.44
CA LYS A 245 21.29 -27.38 36.31
C LYS A 245 21.44 -26.87 37.74
N ILE A 246 20.42 -26.19 38.23
CA ILE A 246 20.32 -25.69 39.60
C ILE A 246 19.60 -26.76 40.44
N THR A 247 20.33 -27.52 41.26
CA THR A 247 19.82 -28.69 42.02
C THR A 247 19.56 -28.37 43.50
N ASN A 248 18.94 -29.31 44.24
CA ASN A 248 18.80 -29.18 45.71
C ASN A 248 20.13 -29.30 46.47
N ASP A 249 21.17 -29.88 45.86
CA ASP A 249 22.51 -29.97 46.45
C ASP A 249 23.19 -28.59 46.61
N LEU A 250 22.61 -27.55 46.00
CA LEU A 250 22.97 -26.15 46.22
C LEU A 250 22.73 -25.68 47.66
N ASN A 251 21.91 -26.40 48.45
CA ASN A 251 21.83 -26.20 49.90
C ASN A 251 23.18 -26.47 50.60
N GLY A 252 24.12 -27.15 49.93
CA GLY A 252 25.51 -27.34 50.33
C GLY A 252 26.51 -26.32 49.78
N LEU A 253 26.10 -25.38 48.90
CA LEU A 253 26.94 -24.22 48.58
C LEU A 253 26.99 -23.32 49.82
N SER A 254 28.19 -23.10 50.33
CA SER A 254 28.47 -22.28 51.50
C SER A 254 28.10 -20.82 51.26
N GLY A 255 26.84 -20.43 51.47
CA GLY A 255 26.44 -19.03 51.36
C GLY A 255 24.98 -18.70 51.17
N PHE A 256 24.07 -19.68 51.09
CA PHE A 256 22.62 -19.45 51.16
C PHE A 256 22.09 -19.64 52.57
N ASP A 257 21.10 -18.85 52.98
CA ASP A 257 20.45 -19.00 54.27
C ASP A 257 19.52 -20.23 54.31
N LYS A 258 19.13 -20.65 55.53
CA LYS A 258 18.27 -21.84 55.73
C LYS A 258 16.85 -21.64 55.18
N GLU A 259 16.37 -20.40 55.17
CA GLU A 259 15.01 -20.06 54.72
C GLU A 259 14.91 -20.20 53.19
N PHE A 260 15.92 -19.72 52.47
CA PHE A 260 16.12 -19.91 51.04
C PHE A 260 16.14 -21.39 50.67
N ALA A 261 16.96 -22.19 51.38
CA ALA A 261 17.09 -23.62 51.11
C ALA A 261 15.75 -24.35 51.19
N GLN A 262 14.95 -24.06 52.22
CA GLN A 262 13.61 -24.63 52.38
C GLN A 262 12.65 -24.16 51.28
N ALA A 263 12.64 -22.85 50.98
CA ALA A 263 11.79 -22.28 49.94
C ALA A 263 12.12 -22.81 48.54
N TRP A 264 13.41 -22.98 48.23
CA TRP A 264 13.89 -23.54 46.96
C TRP A 264 13.49 -25.00 46.80
N SER A 265 13.68 -25.83 47.83
CA SER A 265 13.25 -27.23 47.81
C SER A 265 11.73 -27.35 47.64
N ALA A 266 10.93 -26.53 48.31
CA ALA A 266 9.48 -26.49 48.13
C ALA A 266 9.07 -26.07 46.70
N TYR A 267 9.78 -25.11 46.09
CA TYR A 267 9.54 -24.72 44.71
C TYR A 267 9.80 -25.86 43.71
N LEU A 268 10.91 -26.58 43.89
CA LEU A 268 11.27 -27.73 43.05
C LEU A 268 10.27 -28.88 43.22
N GLU A 269 9.85 -29.19 44.45
CA GLU A 269 8.84 -30.18 44.76
C GLU A 269 7.49 -29.85 44.09
N LYS A 270 7.05 -28.58 44.16
CA LYS A 270 5.83 -28.11 43.50
C LYS A 270 5.87 -28.33 41.97
N ARG A 271 7.05 -28.25 41.37
CA ARG A 271 7.25 -28.53 39.93
C ARG A 271 7.47 -30.00 39.61
N LYS A 272 7.46 -30.90 40.61
CA LYS A 272 7.77 -32.32 40.48
C LYS A 272 9.13 -32.55 39.80
N SER A 273 10.11 -31.70 40.11
CA SER A 273 11.47 -31.76 39.55
C SER A 273 12.51 -31.70 40.66
N THR A 274 13.66 -32.33 40.47
CA THR A 274 14.82 -32.26 41.38
C THR A 274 15.82 -31.17 40.99
N GLN A 275 15.59 -30.51 39.84
CA GLN A 275 16.49 -29.51 39.27
C GLN A 275 15.72 -28.46 38.47
N TYR A 276 16.30 -27.27 38.35
CA TYR A 276 15.86 -26.23 37.43
C TYR A 276 16.91 -26.00 36.34
N SER A 277 16.50 -26.06 35.08
CA SER A 277 17.36 -25.76 33.92
C SER A 277 17.46 -24.26 33.69
N TRP A 278 18.64 -23.71 33.91
CA TRP A 278 18.99 -22.32 33.62
C TRP A 278 19.73 -22.23 32.29
N TYR A 279 19.27 -21.37 31.38
CA TYR A 279 19.89 -21.22 30.05
C TYR A 279 20.77 -19.96 30.00
N LEU A 280 21.70 -19.92 29.05
CA LEU A 280 22.58 -18.77 28.83
C LEU A 280 21.78 -17.48 28.53
N SER A 281 20.68 -17.60 27.79
CA SER A 281 19.72 -16.52 27.56
C SER A 281 19.17 -15.92 28.86
N ASN A 282 18.83 -16.76 29.86
CA ASN A 282 18.37 -16.28 31.16
C ASN A 282 19.46 -15.49 31.89
N SER A 283 20.72 -15.94 31.82
CA SER A 283 21.87 -15.22 32.41
C SER A 283 22.08 -13.83 31.80
N LEU A 284 21.73 -13.68 30.52
CA LEU A 284 21.87 -12.42 29.79
C LEU A 284 20.57 -11.60 29.75
N GLY A 285 19.52 -12.06 30.45
CA GLY A 285 18.23 -11.40 30.54
C GLY A 285 17.42 -11.40 29.24
N ILE A 286 17.70 -12.36 28.35
CA ILE A 286 17.01 -12.53 27.07
C ILE A 286 15.94 -13.61 27.24
N GLN A 287 14.70 -13.29 26.87
CA GLN A 287 13.61 -14.26 26.89
C GLN A 287 13.78 -15.25 25.73
N SER A 288 14.26 -16.46 26.00
CA SER A 288 14.24 -17.56 25.03
C SER A 288 13.19 -18.60 25.43
N GLY A 289 12.15 -18.76 24.60
CA GLY A 289 11.18 -19.85 24.72
C GLY A 289 11.36 -20.89 23.60
N PRO A 290 10.78 -22.09 23.73
CA PRO A 290 10.84 -23.14 22.70
C PRO A 290 10.19 -22.72 21.36
N PHE A 291 9.26 -21.76 21.36
CA PHE A 291 8.70 -21.15 20.14
C PHE A 291 9.69 -20.25 19.37
N SER A 292 10.91 -20.03 19.89
CA SER A 292 11.84 -19.04 19.33
C SER A 292 12.40 -19.40 17.96
N ILE A 293 12.62 -20.67 17.61
CA ILE A 293 13.23 -21.02 16.30
C ILE A 293 12.32 -20.65 15.13
N VAL A 294 11.03 -21.02 15.18
CA VAL A 294 10.07 -20.69 14.11
C VAL A 294 9.93 -19.17 13.98
N ILE A 295 9.87 -18.46 15.11
CA ILE A 295 9.81 -16.99 15.13
C ILE A 295 11.10 -16.39 14.54
N LEU A 296 12.27 -16.95 14.82
CA LEU A 296 13.55 -16.52 14.25
C LEU A 296 13.63 -16.74 12.74
N VAL A 297 13.10 -17.86 12.24
CA VAL A 297 13.03 -18.12 10.79
C VAL A 297 12.10 -17.11 10.12
N ILE A 298 10.92 -16.85 10.70
CA ILE A 298 9.98 -15.83 10.20
C ILE A 298 10.63 -14.44 10.21
N LEU A 299 11.30 -14.07 11.30
CA LEU A 299 12.05 -12.81 11.41
C LEU A 299 13.15 -12.70 10.34
N GLY A 300 13.90 -13.77 10.12
CA GLY A 300 14.92 -13.85 9.08
C GLY A 300 14.34 -13.67 7.67
N LEU A 301 13.21 -14.32 7.38
CA LEU A 301 12.51 -14.18 6.09
C LEU A 301 11.95 -12.77 5.89
N MET A 302 11.31 -12.19 6.91
CA MET A 302 10.78 -10.83 6.87
C MET A 302 11.89 -9.81 6.62
N MET A 303 13.01 -9.93 7.34
CA MET A 303 14.15 -9.05 7.15
C MET A 303 14.85 -9.27 5.81
N GLY A 304 14.95 -10.51 5.35
CA GLY A 304 15.44 -10.84 4.00
C GLY A 304 14.58 -10.18 2.91
N TRP A 305 13.25 -10.21 3.06
CA TRP A 305 12.33 -9.52 2.17
C TRP A 305 12.52 -8.00 2.23
N ILE A 306 12.66 -7.41 3.42
CA ILE A 306 12.93 -5.96 3.58
C ILE A 306 14.24 -5.57 2.88
N ILE A 307 15.33 -6.30 3.13
CA ILE A 307 16.64 -6.05 2.50
C ILE A 307 16.50 -6.16 0.97
N PHE A 308 15.78 -7.17 0.48
CA PHE A 308 15.49 -7.32 -0.94
C PHE A 308 14.76 -6.08 -1.50
N THR A 309 13.70 -5.60 -0.85
CA THR A 309 12.95 -4.42 -1.32
C THR A 309 13.76 -3.11 -1.30
N ILE A 310 14.76 -3.00 -0.42
CA ILE A 310 15.65 -1.83 -0.36
C ILE A 310 16.71 -1.88 -1.46
N VAL A 311 17.30 -3.06 -1.69
CA VAL A 311 18.43 -3.25 -2.62
C VAL A 311 17.97 -3.54 -4.06
N GLN A 312 16.69 -3.85 -4.26
CA GLN A 312 16.13 -4.12 -5.59
C GLN A 312 16.47 -2.97 -6.56
N PRO A 313 16.89 -3.28 -7.81
CA PRO A 313 17.09 -2.26 -8.82
C PRO A 313 15.81 -1.42 -9.02
N PRO A 314 15.94 -0.09 -9.21
CA PRO A 314 14.79 0.78 -9.38
C PRO A 314 14.01 0.37 -10.63
N LYS A 315 12.67 0.29 -10.51
CA LYS A 315 11.78 0.01 -11.64
C LYS A 315 11.37 1.27 -12.40
N THR A 316 11.38 2.41 -11.71
CA THR A 316 11.06 3.72 -12.27
C THR A 316 12.19 4.71 -12.03
N TYR A 317 12.31 5.72 -12.90
CA TYR A 317 13.35 6.75 -12.79
C TYR A 317 13.34 7.43 -11.41
N ARG A 318 12.15 7.72 -10.87
CA ARG A 318 11.97 8.32 -9.53
C ARG A 318 12.55 7.45 -8.40
N GLN A 319 12.46 6.13 -8.51
CA GLN A 319 12.99 5.20 -7.50
C GLN A 319 14.53 5.16 -7.45
N GLN A 320 15.22 5.68 -8.47
CA GLN A 320 16.68 5.77 -8.46
C GLN A 320 17.19 6.72 -7.37
N PHE A 321 16.42 7.76 -7.06
CA PHE A 321 16.82 8.84 -6.16
C PHE A 321 16.06 8.86 -4.84
N THR A 322 15.09 7.96 -4.67
CA THR A 322 14.21 7.94 -3.49
C THR A 322 14.26 6.59 -2.80
N ILE A 323 14.12 6.62 -1.48
CA ILE A 323 13.82 5.45 -0.65
C ILE A 323 12.42 5.66 -0.07
N PRO A 324 11.44 4.79 -0.38
CA PRO A 324 10.11 4.88 0.20
C PRO A 324 10.19 4.89 1.73
N GLY A 325 9.49 5.81 2.38
CA GLY A 325 9.55 5.95 3.84
C GLY A 325 9.16 4.67 4.59
N ILE A 326 8.21 3.89 4.05
CA ILE A 326 7.81 2.60 4.64
C ILE A 326 8.96 1.59 4.67
N ASN A 327 9.86 1.63 3.68
CA ASN A 327 11.06 0.79 3.62
C ASN A 327 12.13 1.22 4.64
N LEU A 328 11.95 2.34 5.34
CA LEU A 328 12.79 2.79 6.46
C LEU A 328 12.13 2.55 7.81
N VAL A 329 10.82 2.82 7.92
CA VAL A 329 10.07 2.66 9.18
C VAL A 329 10.06 1.21 9.64
N VAL A 330 9.77 0.26 8.75
CA VAL A 330 9.69 -1.15 9.12
C VAL A 330 11.03 -1.69 9.65
N PRO A 331 12.17 -1.56 8.95
CA PRO A 331 13.46 -1.97 9.50
C PRO A 331 13.86 -1.20 10.76
N ALA A 332 13.50 0.08 10.89
CA ALA A 332 13.75 0.83 12.14
C ALA A 332 13.00 0.22 13.33
N MET A 333 11.72 -0.14 13.17
CA MET A 333 10.95 -0.82 14.20
C MET A 333 11.58 -2.16 14.61
N PHE A 334 12.07 -2.93 13.63
CA PHE A 334 12.78 -4.19 13.91
C PHE A 334 14.06 -3.98 14.69
N LEU A 335 14.89 -2.99 14.31
CA LEU A 335 16.10 -2.66 15.05
C LEU A 335 15.77 -2.26 16.50
N ILE A 336 14.75 -1.44 16.71
CA ILE A 336 14.29 -1.04 18.05
C ILE A 336 13.89 -2.28 18.86
N MET A 337 13.10 -3.18 18.28
CA MET A 337 12.68 -4.42 18.94
C MET A 337 13.88 -5.32 19.29
N MET A 338 14.84 -5.44 18.38
CA MET A 338 16.09 -6.18 18.59
C MET A 338 16.93 -5.57 19.72
N ILE A 339 17.06 -4.24 19.78
CA ILE A 339 17.73 -3.53 20.88
C ILE A 339 17.04 -3.78 22.21
N PHE A 340 15.71 -3.66 22.27
CA PHE A 340 14.96 -3.90 23.51
C PHE A 340 15.10 -5.33 24.01
N THR A 341 15.00 -6.30 23.09
CA THR A 341 15.15 -7.74 23.39
C THR A 341 16.54 -8.05 23.95
N CYS A 342 17.57 -7.41 23.41
CA CYS A 342 18.96 -7.59 23.83
C CYS A 342 19.46 -6.53 24.83
N SER A 343 18.59 -5.66 25.36
CA SER A 343 19.00 -4.48 26.15
C SER A 343 19.81 -4.85 27.40
N ARG A 344 19.41 -5.91 28.10
CA ARG A 344 20.16 -6.46 29.24
C ARG A 344 21.49 -7.04 28.80
N ALA A 345 21.52 -7.82 27.72
CA ALA A 345 22.78 -8.33 27.16
C ALA A 345 23.73 -7.21 26.70
N ILE A 346 23.20 -6.08 26.19
CA ILE A 346 23.99 -4.89 25.90
C ILE A 346 24.54 -4.29 27.19
N GLY A 347 23.76 -4.22 28.27
CA GLY A 347 24.28 -3.82 29.58
C GLY A 347 25.49 -4.65 30.05
N TYR A 348 25.48 -5.96 29.75
CA TYR A 348 26.59 -6.87 30.09
C TYR A 348 27.90 -6.50 29.38
N ILE A 349 27.87 -6.09 28.11
CA ILE A 349 29.10 -5.67 27.40
C ILE A 349 29.70 -4.38 27.97
N PHE A 350 28.88 -3.53 28.60
CA PHE A 350 29.30 -2.30 29.29
C PHE A 350 29.63 -2.49 30.78
N GLY A 351 29.74 -3.74 31.25
CA GLY A 351 30.21 -4.06 32.60
C GLY A 351 29.11 -4.21 33.65
N ALA A 352 27.83 -4.18 33.28
CA ALA A 352 26.76 -4.53 34.21
C ALA A 352 26.83 -6.03 34.55
N ASN A 353 26.64 -6.38 35.83
CA ASN A 353 26.58 -7.77 36.26
C ASN A 353 25.19 -8.38 36.02
N VAL A 354 24.87 -8.55 34.73
CA VAL A 354 23.58 -9.07 34.25
C VAL A 354 23.31 -10.52 34.72
N PRO A 355 24.30 -11.43 34.73
CA PRO A 355 24.11 -12.77 35.29
C PRO A 355 23.66 -12.74 36.75
N PHE A 356 24.33 -11.92 37.58
CA PHE A 356 23.97 -11.78 38.99
C PHE A 356 22.58 -11.18 39.18
N SER A 357 22.28 -10.06 38.50
CA SER A 357 20.96 -9.40 38.64
C SER A 357 19.81 -10.25 38.11
N SER A 358 20.02 -11.01 37.04
CA SER A 358 19.01 -11.91 36.48
C SER A 358 18.77 -13.11 37.39
N LEU A 359 19.84 -13.70 37.94
CA LEU A 359 19.76 -14.84 38.84
C LEU A 359 19.13 -14.45 40.19
N SER A 360 19.63 -13.39 40.83
CA SER A 360 19.10 -12.89 42.11
C SER A 360 17.64 -12.47 41.99
N GLY A 361 17.26 -11.77 40.91
CA GLY A 361 15.88 -11.40 40.62
C GLY A 361 14.97 -12.62 40.48
N PHE A 362 15.40 -13.64 39.74
CA PHE A 362 14.63 -14.88 39.59
C PHE A 362 14.49 -15.64 40.91
N LEU A 363 15.60 -15.87 41.62
CA LEU A 363 15.62 -16.64 42.85
C LEU A 363 14.84 -15.97 43.98
N ALA A 364 14.91 -14.64 44.10
CA ALA A 364 14.13 -13.89 45.09
C ALA A 364 12.62 -14.06 44.85
N VAL A 365 12.16 -13.92 43.61
CA VAL A 365 10.75 -14.07 43.23
C VAL A 365 10.25 -15.49 43.50
N VAL A 366 11.07 -16.49 43.12
CA VAL A 366 10.72 -17.90 43.28
C VAL A 366 10.65 -18.30 44.76
N THR A 367 11.58 -17.85 45.58
CA THR A 367 11.66 -18.28 46.99
C THR A 367 10.72 -17.51 47.91
N ASN A 368 10.40 -16.25 47.62
CA ASN A 368 9.52 -15.45 48.49
C ASN A 368 8.06 -15.39 48.01
N ASN A 369 7.75 -15.93 46.83
CA ASN A 369 6.39 -16.15 46.32
C ASN A 369 5.49 -14.87 46.36
N LYS A 370 6.11 -13.68 46.39
CA LYS A 370 5.49 -12.34 46.45
C LYS A 370 6.40 -11.32 45.76
N SER A 371 5.80 -10.26 45.22
CA SER A 371 6.54 -9.08 44.76
C SER A 371 7.20 -8.39 45.96
N MET A 372 8.52 -8.48 46.04
CA MET A 372 9.31 -7.76 47.03
C MET A 372 9.33 -6.27 46.76
N THR A 373 9.34 -5.47 47.83
CA THR A 373 9.77 -4.07 47.75
C THR A 373 11.28 -4.01 47.47
N THR A 374 11.78 -2.90 46.91
CA THR A 374 13.20 -2.71 46.61
C THR A 374 14.09 -2.91 47.86
N GLU A 375 13.65 -2.45 49.02
CA GLU A 375 14.38 -2.61 50.28
C GLU A 375 14.44 -4.08 50.72
N SER A 376 13.31 -4.79 50.71
CA SER A 376 13.28 -6.23 51.03
C SER A 376 14.13 -7.06 50.06
N PHE A 377 14.18 -6.68 48.79
CA PHE A 377 15.00 -7.35 47.79
C PHE A 377 16.50 -7.14 48.05
N ASN A 378 16.93 -5.92 48.37
CA ASN A 378 18.32 -5.64 48.72
C ASN A 378 18.76 -6.37 49.99
N ASN A 379 17.88 -6.43 51.01
CA ASN A 379 18.14 -7.18 52.23
C ASN A 379 18.28 -8.69 51.95
N TRP A 380 17.41 -9.24 51.11
CA TRP A 380 17.49 -10.64 50.68
C TRP A 380 18.77 -10.96 49.91
N ILE A 381 19.18 -10.08 48.98
CA ILE A 381 20.46 -10.20 48.26
C ILE A 381 21.62 -10.22 49.25
N ASN A 382 21.64 -9.29 50.22
CA ASN A 382 22.73 -9.20 51.19
C ASN A 382 22.84 -10.45 52.05
N ALA A 383 21.72 -11.04 52.46
CA ALA A 383 21.69 -12.28 53.24
C ALA A 383 22.22 -13.49 52.45
N ASN A 384 22.01 -13.52 51.12
CA ASN A 384 22.34 -14.66 50.26
C ASN A 384 23.51 -14.38 49.30
N LYS A 385 24.26 -13.30 49.51
CA LYS A 385 25.27 -12.79 48.57
C LYS A 385 26.36 -13.81 48.25
N SER A 386 26.90 -14.48 49.27
CA SER A 386 27.96 -15.48 49.10
C SER A 386 27.50 -16.65 48.21
N GLY A 387 26.28 -17.15 48.44
CA GLY A 387 25.70 -18.22 47.63
C GLY A 387 25.44 -17.77 46.19
N LEU A 388 24.89 -16.57 46.02
CA LEU A 388 24.66 -15.96 44.70
C LEU A 388 25.97 -15.79 43.91
N ASP A 389 27.03 -15.28 44.53
CA ASP A 389 28.32 -15.07 43.87
C ASP A 389 28.96 -16.40 43.44
N GLN A 390 28.93 -17.43 44.30
CA GLN A 390 29.42 -18.76 43.94
C GLN A 390 28.63 -19.37 42.77
N LEU A 391 27.30 -19.24 42.79
CA LEU A 391 26.44 -19.77 41.75
C LEU A 391 26.66 -19.04 40.41
N VAL A 392 26.81 -17.72 40.44
CA VAL A 392 27.15 -16.91 39.26
C VAL A 392 28.52 -17.30 38.71
N THR A 393 29.53 -17.51 39.55
CA THR A 393 30.86 -17.96 39.09
C THR A 393 30.81 -19.35 38.48
N ALA A 394 30.09 -20.30 39.09
CA ALA A 394 29.89 -21.63 38.52
C ALA A 394 29.17 -21.58 37.16
N MET A 395 28.13 -20.74 37.04
CA MET A 395 27.41 -20.52 35.79
C MET A 395 28.29 -19.85 34.73
N ASN A 396 29.08 -18.85 35.09
CA ASN A 396 30.00 -18.16 34.18
C ASN A 396 31.14 -19.05 33.71
N ASN A 397 31.53 -20.06 34.48
CA ASN A 397 32.51 -21.07 34.07
C ASN A 397 31.89 -22.15 33.17
N HIS A 398 30.61 -22.48 33.40
CA HIS A 398 29.87 -23.44 32.56
C HIS A 398 29.50 -22.86 31.19
N PHE A 399 29.07 -21.60 31.17
CA PHE A 399 28.76 -20.89 29.94
C PHE A 399 30.02 -20.22 29.39
N ASP A 400 30.29 -20.35 28.10
CA ASP A 400 31.33 -19.54 27.44
C ASP A 400 30.86 -18.08 27.31
N MET A 401 30.97 -17.35 28.41
CA MET A 401 30.57 -15.95 28.52
C MET A 401 31.44 -15.02 27.67
N THR A 402 32.67 -15.43 27.35
CA THR A 402 33.58 -14.66 26.50
C THR A 402 33.07 -14.67 25.06
N MET A 403 32.75 -15.85 24.52
CA MET A 403 32.19 -15.96 23.18
C MET A 403 30.84 -15.23 23.06
N ALA A 404 29.96 -15.37 24.06
CA ALA A 404 28.70 -14.62 24.10
C ALA A 404 28.93 -13.10 24.08
N LYS A 405 29.89 -12.60 24.87
CA LYS A 405 30.24 -11.17 24.92
C LYS A 405 30.74 -10.65 23.57
N ILE A 406 31.58 -11.42 22.87
CA ILE A 406 32.10 -11.06 21.55
C ILE A 406 30.95 -10.97 20.53
N LEU A 407 30.05 -11.95 20.50
CA LEU A 407 28.89 -11.94 19.61
C LEU A 407 27.96 -10.75 19.88
N ILE A 408 27.68 -10.44 21.14
CA ILE A 408 26.86 -9.27 21.52
C ILE A 408 27.53 -7.97 21.09
N TRP A 409 28.86 -7.85 21.17
CA TRP A 409 29.59 -6.68 20.66
C TRP A 409 29.42 -6.50 19.16
N PHE A 410 29.59 -7.55 18.36
CA PHE A 410 29.38 -7.48 16.92
C PHE A 410 27.94 -7.12 16.56
N PHE A 411 26.97 -7.73 17.25
CA PHE A 411 25.56 -7.39 17.11
C PHE A 411 25.31 -5.91 17.44
N PHE A 412 25.80 -5.41 18.57
CA PHE A 412 25.65 -4.02 18.98
C PHE A 412 26.21 -3.03 17.94
N ILE A 413 27.43 -3.28 17.45
CA ILE A 413 28.06 -2.45 16.41
C ILE A 413 27.24 -2.47 15.12
N SER A 414 26.76 -3.64 14.69
CA SER A 414 25.95 -3.76 13.48
C SER A 414 24.63 -2.98 13.57
N VAL A 415 23.93 -3.08 14.70
CA VAL A 415 22.68 -2.38 14.95
C VAL A 415 22.90 -0.86 15.02
N LEU A 416 23.98 -0.42 15.66
CA LEU A 416 24.35 1.00 15.73
C LEU A 416 24.65 1.58 14.34
N MET A 417 25.41 0.86 13.53
CA MET A 417 25.69 1.23 12.15
C MET A 417 24.40 1.27 11.29
N ALA A 418 23.46 0.34 11.51
CA ALA A 418 22.18 0.34 10.81
C ALA A 418 21.35 1.57 11.19
N GLY A 419 21.28 1.88 12.49
CA GLY A 419 20.58 3.06 13.00
C GLY A 419 21.14 4.37 12.44
N ILE A 420 22.46 4.53 12.44
CA ILE A 420 23.12 5.71 11.84
C ILE A 420 22.81 5.82 10.34
N THR A 421 22.87 4.70 9.61
CA THR A 421 22.58 4.68 8.17
C THR A 421 21.13 5.08 7.88
N ILE A 422 20.16 4.62 8.67
CA ILE A 422 18.75 5.04 8.56
C ILE A 422 18.61 6.54 8.80
N ILE A 423 19.26 7.08 9.84
CA ILE A 423 19.22 8.52 10.13
C ILE A 423 19.80 9.33 8.97
N ILE A 424 20.97 8.95 8.45
CA ILE A 424 21.60 9.61 7.30
C ILE A 424 20.66 9.58 6.09
N ILE A 425 20.04 8.43 5.80
CA ILE A 425 19.10 8.30 4.70
C ILE A 425 17.89 9.22 4.90
N LEU A 426 17.32 9.31 6.12
CA LEU A 426 16.19 10.18 6.39
C LEU A 426 16.50 11.66 6.10
N PHE A 427 17.73 12.11 6.38
CA PHE A 427 18.17 13.48 6.05
C PHE A 427 18.41 13.69 4.55
N LEU A 428 18.95 12.68 3.86
CA LEU A 428 19.28 12.77 2.43
C LEU A 428 18.11 12.42 1.50
N ASN A 429 17.05 11.79 2.00
CA ASN A 429 15.90 11.39 1.20
C ASN A 429 15.20 12.67 0.69
N PRO A 430 14.95 12.79 -0.62
CA PRO A 430 14.46 14.03 -1.18
C PRO A 430 13.00 14.23 -0.78
N ARG A 431 12.64 15.48 -0.47
CA ARG A 431 11.27 15.86 -0.07
C ARG A 431 10.43 16.14 -1.31
N LEU A 432 9.13 15.83 -1.22
CA LEU A 432 8.17 16.19 -2.26
C LEU A 432 8.12 17.71 -2.40
N ASP A 433 8.31 18.19 -3.63
CA ASP A 433 8.23 19.59 -3.97
C ASP A 433 6.78 19.93 -4.36
N ARG A 434 6.03 20.45 -3.40
CA ARG A 434 4.61 20.77 -3.59
C ARG A 434 4.40 21.88 -4.60
N GLU A 435 5.32 22.82 -4.69
CA GLU A 435 5.24 23.95 -5.62
C GLU A 435 5.48 23.46 -7.05
N LYS A 436 6.48 22.61 -7.26
CA LYS A 436 6.72 21.97 -8.57
C LYS A 436 5.53 21.13 -9.02
N ILE A 437 4.90 20.38 -8.11
CA ILE A 437 3.70 19.57 -8.42
C ILE A 437 2.50 20.47 -8.74
N ALA A 438 2.28 21.54 -7.98
CA ALA A 438 1.19 22.49 -8.23
C ALA A 438 1.38 23.15 -9.61
N LYS A 439 2.56 23.72 -9.88
CA LYS A 439 2.89 24.30 -11.18
C LYS A 439 2.66 23.30 -12.31
N ALA A 440 3.10 22.05 -12.15
CA ALA A 440 2.92 21.02 -13.17
C ALA A 440 1.45 20.68 -13.45
N ASN A 441 0.62 20.64 -12.40
CA ASN A 441 -0.79 20.38 -12.56
C ASN A 441 -1.53 21.57 -13.19
N ASP A 442 -1.16 22.80 -12.83
CA ASP A 442 -1.75 24.01 -13.41
C ASP A 442 -1.42 24.12 -14.91
N GLU A 443 -0.17 23.88 -15.29
CA GLU A 443 0.28 23.82 -16.69
C GLU A 443 -0.45 22.71 -17.49
N TYR A 444 -0.64 21.55 -16.87
CA TYR A 444 -1.38 20.44 -17.47
C TYR A 444 -2.87 20.75 -17.66
N GLN A 445 -3.50 21.41 -16.69
CA GLN A 445 -4.90 21.85 -16.80
C GLN A 445 -5.06 22.91 -17.89
N MET A 446 -4.14 23.86 -17.98
CA MET A 446 -4.10 24.87 -19.05
C MET A 446 -3.96 24.20 -20.42
N MET A 447 -3.05 23.24 -20.56
CA MET A 447 -2.88 22.46 -21.78
C MET A 447 -4.17 21.73 -22.18
N ILE A 448 -4.84 21.06 -21.25
CA ILE A 448 -6.13 20.41 -21.52
C ILE A 448 -7.17 21.43 -21.95
N SER A 449 -7.25 22.58 -21.28
CA SER A 449 -8.24 23.62 -21.59
C SER A 449 -8.04 24.23 -22.98
N GLU A 450 -6.79 24.41 -23.41
CA GLU A 450 -6.45 24.89 -24.76
C GLU A 450 -6.71 23.81 -25.82
N LEU A 451 -6.37 22.55 -25.53
CA LEU A 451 -6.70 21.42 -26.41
C LEU A 451 -8.21 21.26 -26.60
N MET A 452 -9.01 21.47 -25.54
CA MET A 452 -10.48 21.48 -25.62
C MET A 452 -11.02 22.63 -26.47
N GLN A 453 -10.27 23.73 -26.59
CA GLN A 453 -10.58 24.87 -27.45
C GLN A 453 -9.98 24.72 -28.87
N GLY A 454 -9.33 23.60 -29.16
CA GLY A 454 -8.69 23.32 -30.46
C GLY A 454 -7.36 24.04 -30.68
N ARG A 455 -6.74 24.59 -29.61
CA ARG A 455 -5.43 25.24 -29.64
C ARG A 455 -4.35 24.31 -29.10
N SER A 456 -3.15 24.38 -29.70
CA SER A 456 -1.98 23.66 -29.19
C SER A 456 -1.28 24.47 -28.11
N TYR A 457 -1.06 23.85 -26.96
CA TYR A 457 -0.28 24.43 -25.86
C TYR A 457 0.89 23.49 -25.52
N GLU A 458 2.10 24.02 -25.48
CA GLU A 458 3.30 23.27 -25.07
C GLU A 458 3.62 23.57 -23.60
N ILE A 459 3.70 22.53 -22.77
CA ILE A 459 4.08 22.67 -21.37
C ILE A 459 5.57 23.07 -21.27
N ASP A 460 5.90 23.96 -20.33
CA ASP A 460 7.28 24.36 -20.00
C ASP A 460 8.22 23.14 -19.90
N PRO A 461 9.20 22.99 -20.83
CA PRO A 461 10.10 21.85 -20.85
C PRO A 461 10.96 21.72 -19.58
N ASN A 462 11.21 22.81 -18.86
CA ASN A 462 12.04 22.82 -17.64
C ASN A 462 11.37 22.11 -16.46
N LEU A 463 10.07 21.85 -16.56
CA LEU A 463 9.30 21.13 -15.55
C LEU A 463 9.63 19.62 -15.57
N TYR A 464 10.08 19.13 -16.72
CA TYR A 464 10.37 17.74 -17.02
C TYR A 464 11.87 17.48 -17.13
N GLU A 465 12.25 16.23 -16.90
CA GLU A 465 13.63 15.79 -17.06
C GLU A 465 14.02 15.65 -18.54
N PRO A 466 15.29 15.92 -18.90
CA PRO A 466 15.77 15.76 -20.27
C PRO A 466 15.53 14.34 -20.79
N GLN A 467 15.08 14.23 -22.04
CA GLN A 467 14.79 12.94 -22.68
C GLN A 467 16.00 12.00 -22.67
N GLU A 468 17.21 12.56 -22.87
CA GLU A 468 18.48 11.80 -22.84
C GLU A 468 18.71 11.06 -21.51
N GLU A 469 18.35 11.67 -20.37
CA GLU A 469 18.49 11.04 -19.05
C GLU A 469 17.51 9.86 -18.88
N ILE A 470 16.30 10.01 -19.41
CA ILE A 470 15.26 8.97 -19.35
C ILE A 470 15.61 7.81 -20.28
N ASP A 471 16.08 8.09 -21.49
CA ASP A 471 16.47 7.07 -22.46
C ASP A 471 17.69 6.28 -21.96
N ALA A 472 18.66 6.96 -21.34
CA ALA A 472 19.79 6.30 -20.68
C ALA A 472 19.33 5.37 -19.54
N PHE A 473 18.32 5.79 -18.76
CA PHE A 473 17.73 4.95 -17.72
C PHE A 473 17.00 3.73 -18.30
N LEU A 474 16.17 3.91 -19.32
CA LEU A 474 15.44 2.83 -20.00
C LEU A 474 16.40 1.81 -20.61
N LYS A 475 17.43 2.28 -21.33
CA LYS A 475 18.49 1.41 -21.85
C LYS A 475 19.18 0.62 -20.75
N SER A 476 19.43 1.25 -19.58
CA SER A 476 20.01 0.55 -18.43
C SER A 476 19.10 -0.54 -17.83
N LEU A 477 17.78 -0.44 -18.02
CA LEU A 477 16.83 -1.48 -17.63
C LEU A 477 16.82 -2.63 -18.64
N GLU A 478 16.81 -2.32 -19.93
CA GLU A 478 16.88 -3.31 -21.01
C GLU A 478 18.16 -4.14 -20.96
N ASP A 479 19.32 -3.48 -20.82
CA ASP A 479 20.62 -4.14 -20.69
C ASP A 479 20.67 -5.13 -19.51
N ARG A 480 19.94 -4.84 -18.43
CA ARG A 480 19.83 -5.74 -17.27
C ARG A 480 18.91 -6.93 -17.54
N GLN A 481 17.83 -6.72 -18.27
CA GLN A 481 16.91 -7.80 -18.66
C GLN A 481 17.60 -8.77 -19.63
N ASN A 482 18.37 -8.25 -20.59
CA ASN A 482 19.10 -9.06 -21.55
C ASN A 482 20.24 -9.86 -20.89
N LYS A 483 21.00 -9.25 -19.96
CA LYS A 483 22.03 -9.98 -19.16
C LYS A 483 21.48 -11.12 -18.30
N ASN A 484 20.20 -11.07 -17.92
CA ASN A 484 19.58 -12.17 -17.18
C ASN A 484 19.13 -13.30 -18.13
N LYS A 485 18.72 -12.98 -19.36
CA LYS A 485 18.36 -13.98 -20.38
C LYS A 485 19.57 -14.78 -20.86
N ASP A 486 20.69 -14.10 -21.14
CA ASP A 486 21.92 -14.77 -21.59
C ASP A 486 22.46 -15.77 -20.55
N LYS A 487 22.24 -15.51 -19.25
CA LYS A 487 22.62 -16.42 -18.16
C LYS A 487 21.70 -17.62 -17.99
N ASP A 488 20.46 -17.53 -18.44
CA ASP A 488 19.49 -18.62 -18.40
C ASP A 488 19.66 -19.55 -19.62
N ASP A 489 20.17 -19.03 -20.74
CA ASP A 489 20.50 -19.81 -21.94
C ASP A 489 21.87 -20.51 -21.84
N GLU A 490 22.85 -19.97 -21.09
CA GLU A 490 24.12 -20.68 -20.78
C GLU A 490 23.96 -21.82 -19.74
N LYS A 491 22.82 -21.91 -19.05
CA LYS A 491 22.55 -22.92 -18.00
C LYS A 491 21.60 -24.04 -18.43
N LYS A 492 21.13 -24.02 -19.67
CA LYS A 492 20.44 -25.14 -20.33
C LYS A 492 21.44 -25.91 -21.18
#